data_AF-A0A673MRP6-F1
#
_entry.id   AF-A0A673MRP6-F1
#
_cell.length_a   1.000
_cell.length_b   1.000
_cell.length_c   1.000
_cell.angle_alpha   90.00
_cell.angle_beta   90.00
_cell.angle_gamma   90.00
#
_symmetry.space_group_name_H-M   'P 1'
#
loop_
_entity.id
_entity.type
_entity.pdbx_description
1 polymer ?
#
loop_
_entity_poly.entity_id
_entity_poly.type
_entity_poly.pdbx_seq_one_letter_code
_entity_poly.pdbx_strand_id
1 'polypeptide(L)'
;MAALRAGLLTRALTKGKTPGISNIILGTRAASGPSKDTLPGAYPRSPEEMAASAKKYNMTLEDYKPYPNDGMGYGDYPMLPERSQQERDPWYQWDHPDLRRNWGEPVSLTFIL
;
A
#
# COMPACT_ATOMS: atom_id res chain seq x y z
N MET A 1 1.95 57.64 -46.54
CA MET A 1 2.99 57.27 -45.55
C MET A 1 2.37 57.35 -44.17
N ALA A 2 1.84 56.24 -43.63
CA ALA A 2 1.23 56.21 -42.29
C ALA A 2 1.79 54.99 -41.54
N ALA A 3 2.88 55.22 -40.82
CA ALA A 3 3.43 54.29 -39.87
C ALA A 3 2.63 54.34 -38.55
N LEU A 4 2.74 53.24 -37.80
CA LEU A 4 2.67 53.22 -36.32
C LEU A 4 1.28 53.14 -35.67
N ARG A 5 0.48 52.09 -35.91
CA ARG A 5 -0.59 51.67 -34.97
C ARG A 5 -0.84 50.15 -34.98
N ALA A 6 0.07 49.34 -34.45
CA ALA A 6 -0.25 47.93 -34.14
C ALA A 6 0.69 47.27 -33.11
N GLY A 7 1.48 48.02 -32.34
CA GLY A 7 2.58 47.47 -31.55
C GLY A 7 2.30 47.11 -30.08
N LEU A 8 1.06 47.23 -29.57
CA LEU A 8 0.84 47.23 -28.10
C LEU A 8 -0.32 46.36 -27.57
N LEU A 9 -0.84 45.39 -28.34
CA LEU A 9 -1.98 44.58 -27.89
C LEU A 9 -1.79 43.05 -27.92
N THR A 10 -0.57 42.53 -27.95
CA THR A 10 -0.35 41.06 -27.89
C THR A 10 0.45 40.58 -26.67
N ARG A 11 0.79 41.44 -25.70
CA ARG A 11 1.53 41.02 -24.48
C ARG A 11 0.65 40.81 -23.24
N ALA A 12 -0.67 40.70 -23.39
CA ALA A 12 -1.61 40.60 -22.27
C ALA A 12 -2.26 39.22 -22.07
N LEU A 13 -2.02 38.23 -22.94
CA LEU A 13 -2.68 36.91 -22.86
C LEU A 13 -1.80 35.75 -22.38
N THR A 14 -0.54 35.99 -21.97
CA THR A 14 0.35 34.92 -21.47
C THR A 14 0.77 35.10 -20.01
N LYS A 15 0.00 35.86 -19.21
CA LYS A 15 0.08 35.82 -17.73
C LYS A 15 -0.63 34.58 -17.18
N GLY A 16 -0.34 33.41 -17.75
CA GLY A 16 -0.70 32.11 -17.20
C GLY A 16 0.59 31.34 -17.05
N LYS A 17 0.95 30.98 -15.82
CA LYS A 17 2.09 30.14 -15.50
C LYS A 17 1.82 28.76 -16.09
N THR A 18 2.08 28.58 -17.38
CA THR A 18 2.00 27.26 -18.01
C THR A 18 3.02 26.38 -17.28
N PRO A 19 2.60 25.36 -16.52
CA PRO A 19 3.55 24.42 -15.97
C PRO A 19 4.31 23.85 -17.16
N GLY A 20 5.63 24.01 -17.17
CA GLY A 20 6.48 23.42 -18.20
C GLY A 20 6.12 21.95 -18.34
N ILE A 21 6.20 21.42 -19.56
CA ILE A 21 5.85 20.02 -19.88
C ILE A 21 6.56 19.04 -18.90
N SER A 22 7.73 19.44 -18.40
CA SER A 22 8.47 18.80 -17.31
C SER A 22 7.67 18.59 -16.00
N ASN A 23 6.84 19.55 -15.57
CA ASN A 23 5.98 19.41 -14.39
C ASN A 23 4.76 18.50 -14.64
N ILE A 24 4.33 18.32 -15.89
CA ILE A 24 3.25 17.40 -16.24
C ILE A 24 3.76 15.96 -16.18
N ILE A 25 5.00 15.72 -16.61
CA ILE A 25 5.66 14.39 -16.55
C ILE A 25 6.04 14.01 -15.11
N LEU A 26 6.40 14.97 -14.26
CA LEU A 26 6.75 14.68 -12.86
C LEU A 26 5.55 14.34 -11.95
N GLY A 27 4.32 14.64 -12.40
CA GLY A 27 3.09 14.50 -11.62
C GLY A 27 2.33 13.18 -11.82
N THR A 28 2.76 12.31 -12.74
CA THR A 28 2.08 11.03 -13.01
C THR A 28 2.43 10.02 -11.92
N ARG A 29 1.78 10.13 -10.75
CA ARG A 29 1.75 9.05 -9.76
C ARG A 29 1.13 7.81 -10.41
N ALA A 30 1.82 6.67 -10.36
CA ALA A 30 1.23 5.40 -10.76
C ALA A 30 0.05 5.10 -9.83
N ALA A 31 -1.18 5.20 -10.34
CA ALA A 31 -2.40 5.00 -9.56
C ALA A 31 -2.82 3.53 -9.45
N SER A 32 -2.03 2.60 -10.01
CA SER A 32 -2.32 1.16 -10.03
C SER A 32 -1.74 0.39 -8.85
N GLY A 33 -1.03 1.07 -7.93
CA GLY A 33 -0.42 0.43 -6.77
C GLY A 33 -1.42 0.17 -5.64
N PRO A 34 -1.10 -0.76 -4.71
CA PRO A 34 -1.87 -0.94 -3.50
C PRO A 34 -1.96 0.38 -2.72
N SER A 35 -3.12 0.66 -2.15
CA SER A 35 -3.35 1.84 -1.34
C SER A 35 -2.60 1.73 0.00
N LYS A 36 -2.21 2.86 0.58
CA LYS A 36 -1.33 2.88 1.78
C LYS A 36 -1.93 2.16 2.99
N ASP A 37 -3.25 2.12 3.08
CA ASP A 37 -4.04 1.41 4.09
C ASP A 37 -3.91 -0.11 4.00
N THR A 38 -3.59 -0.66 2.82
CA THR A 38 -3.35 -2.10 2.64
C THR A 38 -1.93 -2.54 2.98
N LEU A 39 -0.98 -1.59 3.05
CA LEU A 39 0.43 -1.86 3.34
C LEU A 39 0.68 -1.94 4.85
N PRO A 40 1.60 -2.80 5.34
CA PRO A 40 1.99 -2.86 6.76
C PRO A 40 2.34 -1.49 7.36
N GLY A 41 1.98 -1.29 8.62
CA GLY A 41 2.05 -0.02 9.35
C GLY A 41 2.68 -0.15 10.74
N ALA A 42 2.44 0.86 11.57
CA ALA A 42 2.98 0.93 12.92
C ALA A 42 2.23 0.01 13.90
N TYR A 43 2.87 -0.33 15.03
CA TYR A 43 2.27 -1.16 16.06
C TYR A 43 0.95 -0.54 16.58
N PRO A 44 -0.17 -1.27 16.50
CA PRO A 44 -1.49 -0.81 16.91
C PRO A 44 -1.63 -0.80 18.43
N ARG A 45 -2.11 0.32 18.99
CA ARG A 45 -2.16 0.54 20.44
C ARG A 45 -3.59 0.61 20.98
N SER A 46 -4.55 0.97 20.13
CA SER A 46 -5.96 1.04 20.52
C SER A 46 -6.75 -0.18 20.05
N PRO A 47 -7.88 -0.53 20.71
CA PRO A 47 -8.76 -1.61 20.26
C PRO A 47 -9.34 -1.35 18.85
N GLU A 48 -9.58 -0.09 18.50
CA GLU A 48 -10.08 0.31 17.18
C GLU A 48 -9.03 0.10 16.09
N GLU A 49 -7.78 0.51 16.36
CA GLU A 49 -6.64 0.19 15.49
C GLU A 49 -6.48 -1.32 15.37
N MET A 50 -6.80 -2.07 16.42
CA MET A 50 -6.76 -3.52 16.36
C MET A 50 -7.82 -4.17 15.49
N ALA A 51 -9.04 -3.70 15.57
CA ALA A 51 -10.08 -4.13 14.65
C ALA A 51 -9.72 -3.75 13.19
N ALA A 52 -9.13 -2.57 12.98
CA ALA A 52 -8.71 -2.13 11.65
C ALA A 52 -7.57 -2.98 11.08
N SER A 53 -6.53 -3.28 11.88
CA SER A 53 -5.43 -4.15 11.46
C SER A 53 -5.90 -5.59 11.22
N ALA A 54 -6.74 -6.16 12.09
CA ALA A 54 -7.31 -7.49 11.88
C ALA A 54 -8.09 -7.55 10.55
N LYS A 55 -8.94 -6.56 10.28
CA LYS A 55 -9.69 -6.45 9.03
C LYS A 55 -8.78 -6.33 7.80
N LYS A 56 -7.70 -5.54 7.91
CA LYS A 56 -6.70 -5.35 6.85
C LYS A 56 -6.00 -6.66 6.47
N TYR A 57 -5.72 -7.53 7.45
CA TYR A 57 -5.08 -8.83 7.23
C TYR A 57 -6.06 -9.98 7.02
N ASN A 58 -7.36 -9.69 6.79
CA ASN A 58 -8.40 -10.69 6.61
C ASN A 58 -8.54 -11.67 7.80
N MET A 59 -8.27 -11.20 9.02
CA MET A 59 -8.36 -11.99 10.26
C MET A 59 -9.52 -11.51 11.15
N THR A 60 -9.98 -12.40 12.03
CA THR A 60 -10.88 -12.01 13.13
C THR A 60 -10.07 -11.24 14.18
N LEU A 61 -10.75 -10.40 14.97
CA LEU A 61 -10.10 -9.66 16.06
C LEU A 61 -9.52 -10.61 17.13
N GLU A 62 -10.12 -11.79 17.31
CA GLU A 62 -9.73 -12.78 18.32
C GLU A 62 -8.44 -13.53 17.93
N ASP A 63 -8.32 -13.87 16.64
CA ASP A 63 -7.15 -14.57 16.12
C ASP A 63 -5.99 -13.63 15.82
N TYR A 64 -6.28 -12.34 15.59
CA TYR A 64 -5.27 -11.36 15.31
C TYR A 64 -4.47 -11.03 16.58
N LYS A 65 -3.16 -11.28 16.52
CA LYS A 65 -2.19 -10.86 17.55
C LYS A 65 -0.96 -10.30 16.85
N PRO A 66 -0.55 -9.05 17.12
CA PRO A 66 0.68 -8.51 16.56
C PRO A 66 1.89 -9.05 17.33
N TYR A 67 3.08 -8.97 16.72
CA TYR A 67 4.33 -9.21 17.43
C TYR A 67 4.53 -8.19 18.57
N PRO A 68 5.21 -8.56 19.66
CA PRO A 68 5.53 -7.62 20.74
C PRO A 68 6.27 -6.37 20.21
N ASN A 69 5.93 -5.19 20.75
CA ASN A 69 6.58 -3.94 20.37
C ASN A 69 7.91 -3.73 21.10
N ASP A 70 8.89 -4.58 20.80
CA ASP A 70 10.25 -4.58 21.36
C ASP A 70 11.26 -3.71 20.56
N GLY A 71 10.77 -3.01 19.53
CA GLY A 71 11.60 -2.17 18.66
C GLY A 71 12.25 -2.92 17.49
N MET A 72 11.92 -4.20 17.27
CA MET A 72 12.43 -4.99 16.14
C MET A 72 11.83 -4.61 14.78
N GLY A 73 10.80 -3.77 14.77
CA GLY A 73 10.24 -3.20 13.54
C GLY A 73 9.15 -4.03 12.86
N TYR A 74 8.57 -5.02 13.54
CA TYR A 74 7.48 -5.85 13.00
C TYR A 74 6.17 -5.07 12.74
N GLY A 75 5.94 -3.96 13.45
CA GLY A 75 4.78 -3.09 13.22
C GLY A 75 3.45 -3.75 13.58
N ASP A 76 2.47 -3.65 12.67
CA ASP A 76 1.15 -4.28 12.78
C ASP A 76 1.07 -5.68 12.14
N TYR A 77 2.19 -6.31 11.83
CA TYR A 77 2.17 -7.61 11.19
C TYR A 77 1.65 -8.71 12.14
N PRO A 78 0.75 -9.60 11.68
CA PRO A 78 0.21 -10.66 12.53
C PRO A 78 1.27 -11.71 12.88
N MET A 79 1.33 -12.06 14.15
CA MET A 79 2.12 -13.16 14.69
C MET A 79 1.36 -14.47 14.49
N LEU A 80 1.58 -15.10 13.34
CA LEU A 80 0.98 -16.39 13.01
C LEU A 80 1.67 -17.54 13.78
N PRO A 81 0.97 -18.68 13.99
CA PRO A 81 1.58 -19.86 14.58
C PRO A 81 2.81 -20.32 13.79
N GLU A 82 3.87 -20.67 14.49
CA GLU A 82 5.08 -21.27 13.91
C GLU A 82 4.80 -22.73 13.53
N ARG A 83 4.20 -22.93 12.35
CA ARG A 83 3.96 -24.26 11.77
C ARG A 83 4.54 -24.35 10.38
N SER A 84 5.00 -25.54 10.04
CA SER A 84 5.49 -25.86 8.71
C SER A 84 4.33 -25.94 7.72
N GLN A 85 4.54 -25.47 6.47
CA GLN A 85 3.55 -25.61 5.40
C GLN A 85 3.23 -27.08 5.09
N GLN A 86 4.15 -28.01 5.38
CA GLN A 86 3.97 -29.44 5.19
C GLN A 86 2.92 -30.06 6.13
N GLU A 87 2.57 -29.39 7.23
CA GLU A 87 1.51 -29.83 8.14
C GLU A 87 0.11 -29.56 7.60
N ARG A 88 -0.03 -28.66 6.62
CA ARG A 88 -1.32 -28.34 6.01
C ARG A 88 -1.83 -29.50 5.16
N ASP A 89 -3.15 -29.66 5.10
CA ASP A 89 -3.81 -30.75 4.39
C ASP A 89 -3.36 -30.83 2.91
N PRO A 90 -2.73 -31.92 2.46
CA PRO A 90 -2.32 -32.07 1.07
C PRO A 90 -3.48 -32.36 0.11
N TRP A 91 -4.66 -32.72 0.61
CA TRP A 91 -5.82 -33.12 -0.21
C TRP A 91 -6.77 -31.96 -0.51
N TYR A 92 -6.71 -30.90 0.30
CA TYR A 92 -7.43 -29.66 0.02
C TYR A 92 -6.90 -28.99 -1.26
N GLN A 93 -7.79 -28.46 -2.09
CA GLN A 93 -7.46 -27.78 -3.33
C GLN A 93 -7.07 -26.32 -3.04
N TRP A 94 -5.81 -26.10 -2.68
CA TRP A 94 -5.24 -24.77 -2.43
C TRP A 94 -5.13 -23.92 -3.72
N ASP A 95 -5.28 -22.60 -3.59
CA ASP A 95 -5.01 -21.67 -4.71
C ASP A 95 -3.54 -21.72 -5.16
N HIS A 96 -2.63 -21.93 -4.22
CA HIS A 96 -1.20 -22.18 -4.44
C HIS A 96 -0.84 -23.59 -3.94
N PRO A 97 -0.96 -24.65 -4.76
CA PRO A 97 -0.77 -26.04 -4.34
C PRO A 97 0.65 -26.37 -3.85
N ASP A 98 1.64 -25.75 -4.46
CA ASP A 98 3.06 -25.87 -4.12
C ASP A 98 3.37 -25.36 -2.71
N LEU A 99 2.68 -24.29 -2.30
CA LEU A 99 2.81 -23.68 -0.98
C LEU A 99 1.74 -24.12 0.02
N ARG A 100 0.72 -24.86 -0.43
CA ARG A 100 -0.50 -25.19 0.33
C ARG A 100 -1.15 -23.96 0.96
N ARG A 101 -1.42 -22.92 0.16
CA ARG A 101 -1.90 -21.61 0.62
C ARG A 101 -3.04 -21.07 -0.24
N ASN A 102 -3.98 -20.36 0.38
CA ASN A 102 -5.04 -19.64 -0.34
C ASN A 102 -4.68 -18.17 -0.56
N TRP A 103 -5.34 -17.56 -1.55
CA TRP A 103 -5.27 -16.13 -1.79
C TRP A 103 -5.92 -15.36 -0.62
N GLY A 104 -5.30 -14.26 -0.21
CA GLY A 104 -5.77 -13.43 0.91
C GLY A 104 -5.40 -13.95 2.31
N GLU A 105 -4.80 -15.14 2.44
CA GLU A 105 -4.24 -15.57 3.73
C GLU A 105 -3.00 -14.73 4.11
N PRO A 106 -2.83 -14.36 5.38
CA PRO A 106 -1.58 -13.76 5.85
C PRO A 106 -0.44 -14.79 5.79
N VAL A 107 0.78 -14.32 5.54
CA VAL A 107 1.98 -15.16 5.40
C VAL A 107 2.80 -15.08 6.68
N SER A 108 3.40 -16.20 7.13
CA SER A 108 4.26 -16.15 8.32
C SER A 108 5.55 -15.37 8.05
N LEU A 109 6.04 -14.65 9.05
CA LEU A 109 7.24 -13.82 8.90
C LEU A 109 8.48 -14.66 8.57
N THR A 110 8.59 -15.86 9.16
CA THR A 110 9.62 -16.87 8.87
C THR A 110 9.57 -17.42 7.45
N PHE A 111 8.44 -17.35 6.75
CA PHE A 111 8.36 -17.75 5.35
C PHE A 111 8.92 -16.67 4.40
N ILE A 112 8.92 -15.41 4.83
CA ILE A 112 9.33 -14.25 4.01
C ILE A 112 10.83 -13.96 4.15
N LEU A 113 11.41 -14.21 5.33
CA LEU A 113 12.83 -14.01 5.63
C LEU A 113 13.67 -15.23 5.24
#